data_AF-X1TE20-F1
#
_entry.id   AF-X1TE20-F1
#
_cell.length_a   1.000
_cell.length_b   1.000
_cell.length_c   1.000
_cell.angle_alpha   90.00
_cell.angle_beta   90.00
_cell.angle_gamma   90.00
#
_symmetry.space_group_name_H-M   'P 1'
#
loop_
_entity.id
_entity.type
_entity.pdbx_description
1 polymer ?
#
loop_
_entity_poly.entity_id
_entity_poly.type
_entity_poly.pdbx_seq_one_letter_code
_entity_poly.pdbx_strand_id
1 'polypeptide(L)'
;LSAYSAEIIVAGGAGTHAKAVFKTRMLGGDPPDTFQVHAGHELIDTWVVPGYMQPLTDIYKSEGWIESMPQGVLDIVSYQGDYWSVPVNIHRSNVLWFNKSIFDKYKITPPSTFNQFFDVCEELKSKGVAPFVMGTTGGWEAGHVFESVLLGKLGTNDYNGLWTGEVKWSDSRVTDALETFAKMGSYLNTDHSALTWDEAGQYLLKEKGAMMIMGDWTNGWFMSVGFEDYGWAPPPNNEGIFLALSDSFA
;
A
#
# COMPACT_ATOMS: atom_id res chain seq x y z
N LEU A 1 15.90 -28.03 -21.86
CA LEU A 1 15.98 -27.09 -20.73
C LEU A 1 16.06 -25.70 -21.34
N SER A 2 14.90 -25.16 -21.76
CA SER A 2 14.81 -23.78 -22.23
C SER A 2 14.98 -22.86 -21.03
N ALA A 3 15.88 -21.90 -21.15
CA ALA A 3 16.08 -20.87 -20.16
C ALA A 3 14.79 -20.05 -20.03
N TYR A 4 14.18 -20.06 -18.85
CA TYR A 4 13.17 -19.07 -18.49
C TYR A 4 13.93 -17.76 -18.25
N SER A 5 13.90 -16.85 -19.22
CA SER A 5 14.36 -15.48 -19.02
C SER A 5 13.24 -14.67 -18.37
N ALA A 6 13.46 -14.20 -17.14
CA ALA A 6 12.63 -13.15 -16.57
C ALA A 6 12.87 -11.88 -17.39
N GLU A 7 12.01 -11.61 -18.38
CA GLU A 7 12.40 -10.67 -19.43
C GLU A 7 12.41 -9.20 -19.02
N ILE A 8 11.68 -8.74 -17.99
CA ILE A 8 11.77 -7.34 -17.56
C ILE A 8 11.41 -7.18 -16.07
N ILE A 9 12.37 -6.74 -15.25
CA ILE A 9 12.08 -6.12 -13.94
C ILE A 9 11.89 -4.63 -14.18
N VAL A 10 10.66 -4.13 -14.06
CA VAL A 10 10.40 -2.68 -14.12
C VAL A 10 10.43 -2.13 -12.70
N ALA A 11 11.52 -1.44 -12.35
CA ALA A 11 11.65 -0.80 -11.04
C ALA A 11 10.62 0.33 -10.87
N GLY A 12 10.02 0.44 -9.68
CA GLY A 12 9.08 1.50 -9.30
C GLY A 12 8.12 1.07 -8.19
N GLY A 13 7.61 2.02 -7.40
CA GLY A 13 6.58 1.75 -6.39
C GLY A 13 5.20 1.50 -7.02
N ALA A 14 4.38 0.66 -6.39
CA ALA A 14 3.01 0.29 -6.80
C ALA A 14 2.85 -0.20 -8.27
N GLY A 15 3.95 -0.60 -8.92
CA GLY A 15 3.95 -1.06 -10.31
C GLY A 15 3.67 0.03 -11.35
N THR A 16 3.72 1.32 -11.02
CA THR A 16 3.27 2.42 -11.91
C THR A 16 3.94 2.40 -13.28
N HIS A 17 5.26 2.19 -13.33
CA HIS A 17 5.98 2.05 -14.59
C HIS A 17 5.70 0.72 -15.30
N ALA A 18 5.56 -0.36 -14.53
CA ALA A 18 5.28 -1.70 -15.06
C ALA A 18 3.92 -1.74 -15.77
N LYS A 19 2.88 -1.15 -15.16
CA LYS A 19 1.52 -1.04 -15.71
C LYS A 19 1.48 -0.39 -17.09
N ALA A 20 2.25 0.69 -17.29
CA ALA A 20 2.32 1.35 -18.59
C ALA A 20 2.95 0.44 -19.67
N VAL A 21 4.05 -0.24 -19.33
CA VAL A 21 4.73 -1.18 -20.24
C VAL A 21 3.82 -2.35 -20.59
N PHE A 22 3.17 -2.98 -19.59
CA PHE A 22 2.26 -4.10 -19.81
C PHE A 22 1.09 -3.70 -20.68
N LYS A 23 0.45 -2.55 -20.42
CA LYS A 23 -0.65 -2.07 -21.27
C LYS A 23 -0.26 -1.90 -22.73
N THR A 24 0.92 -1.35 -23.01
CA THR A 24 1.40 -1.25 -24.40
C THR A 24 1.64 -2.63 -25.02
N ARG A 25 2.27 -3.55 -24.28
CA ARG A 25 2.55 -4.92 -24.74
C ARG A 25 1.28 -5.74 -25.02
N MET A 26 0.34 -5.75 -24.08
CA MET A 26 -0.96 -6.43 -24.20
C MET A 26 -1.74 -5.91 -25.42
N LEU A 27 -1.84 -4.57 -25.58
CA LEU A 27 -2.54 -3.96 -26.72
C LEU A 27 -1.79 -4.14 -28.05
N GLY A 28 -0.47 -4.30 -27.99
CA GLY A 28 0.39 -4.54 -29.15
C GLY A 28 0.41 -5.98 -29.65
N GLY A 29 -0.27 -6.91 -28.95
CA GLY A 29 -0.26 -8.34 -29.29
C GLY A 29 1.03 -9.06 -28.93
N ASP A 30 1.82 -8.51 -28.01
CA ASP A 30 3.05 -9.10 -27.45
C ASP A 30 2.94 -9.21 -25.92
N PRO A 31 1.95 -9.96 -25.39
CA PRO A 31 1.78 -10.10 -23.95
C PRO A 31 3.00 -10.81 -23.32
N PRO A 32 3.41 -10.45 -22.10
CA PRO A 32 4.37 -11.26 -21.35
C PRO A 32 3.76 -12.62 -20.99
N ASP A 33 4.61 -13.63 -20.73
CA ASP A 33 4.15 -14.95 -20.27
C ASP A 33 3.38 -14.87 -18.94
N THR A 34 3.82 -13.96 -18.06
CA THR A 34 3.11 -13.59 -16.83
C THR A 34 3.52 -12.18 -16.39
N PHE A 35 2.69 -11.52 -15.60
CA PHE A 35 3.01 -10.21 -15.02
C PHE A 35 2.45 -10.06 -13.61
N GLN A 36 3.10 -9.21 -12.81
CA GLN A 36 2.61 -8.83 -11.49
C GLN A 36 1.43 -7.85 -11.62
N VAL A 37 0.37 -8.13 -10.89
CA VAL A 37 -0.85 -7.30 -10.81
C VAL A 37 -1.48 -7.47 -9.44
N HIS A 38 -2.06 -6.39 -8.90
CA HIS A 38 -2.79 -6.52 -7.64
C HIS A 38 -4.08 -7.34 -7.84
N ALA A 39 -4.34 -8.27 -6.92
CA ALA A 39 -5.60 -9.00 -6.88
C ALA A 39 -6.79 -8.03 -6.66
N GLY A 40 -7.99 -8.46 -7.07
CA GLY A 40 -9.22 -7.67 -6.99
C GLY A 40 -9.47 -6.84 -8.25
N HIS A 41 -10.12 -5.69 -8.07
CA HIS A 41 -10.62 -4.87 -9.18
C HIS A 41 -9.53 -4.39 -10.17
N GLU A 42 -8.29 -4.21 -9.71
CA GLU A 42 -7.19 -3.89 -10.62
C GLU A 42 -6.99 -4.98 -11.69
N LEU A 43 -6.91 -6.25 -11.28
CA LEU A 43 -6.85 -7.40 -12.17
C LEU A 43 -8.14 -7.54 -13.00
N ILE A 44 -9.29 -7.56 -12.31
CA ILE A 44 -10.56 -7.93 -12.93
C ILE A 44 -10.99 -6.90 -13.98
N ASP A 45 -11.06 -5.62 -13.61
CA ASP A 45 -11.64 -4.59 -14.48
C ASP A 45 -10.68 -4.17 -15.60
N THR A 46 -9.37 -4.30 -15.38
CA THR A 46 -8.35 -3.90 -16.37
C THR A 46 -8.03 -5.00 -17.38
N TRP A 47 -8.02 -6.27 -16.96
CA TRP A 47 -7.49 -7.36 -17.79
C TRP A 47 -8.50 -8.48 -18.03
N VAL A 48 -9.26 -8.89 -17.01
CA VAL A 48 -10.23 -10.00 -17.15
C VAL A 48 -11.44 -9.57 -17.96
N VAL A 49 -12.14 -8.52 -17.55
CA VAL A 49 -13.35 -8.02 -18.23
C VAL A 49 -13.08 -7.64 -19.69
N PRO A 50 -11.95 -7.01 -20.04
CA PRO A 50 -11.62 -6.72 -21.44
C PRO A 50 -11.15 -7.94 -22.27
N GLY A 51 -10.99 -9.12 -21.65
CA GLY A 51 -10.69 -10.37 -22.35
C GLY A 51 -9.21 -10.65 -22.60
N TYR A 52 -8.32 -10.08 -21.78
CA TYR A 52 -6.87 -10.25 -21.92
C TYR A 52 -6.29 -11.43 -21.13
N MET A 53 -7.08 -12.08 -20.27
CA MET A 53 -6.62 -13.10 -19.32
C MET A 53 -7.23 -14.47 -19.61
N GLN A 54 -6.51 -15.52 -19.19
CA GLN A 54 -7.01 -16.90 -19.20
C GLN A 54 -7.42 -17.32 -17.77
N PRO A 55 -8.50 -18.11 -17.62
CA PRO A 55 -8.85 -18.65 -16.31
C PRO A 55 -7.82 -19.69 -15.87
N LEU A 56 -7.44 -19.65 -14.59
CA LEU A 56 -6.47 -20.55 -13.95
C LEU A 56 -7.17 -21.64 -13.12
N THR A 57 -8.48 -21.78 -13.24
CA THR A 57 -9.31 -22.66 -12.40
C THR A 57 -8.85 -24.12 -12.39
N ASP A 58 -8.37 -24.64 -13.52
CA ASP A 58 -7.88 -26.02 -13.59
C ASP A 58 -6.54 -26.20 -12.85
N ILE A 59 -5.68 -25.18 -12.85
CA ILE A 59 -4.45 -25.15 -12.06
C ILE A 59 -4.79 -25.11 -10.56
N TYR A 60 -5.74 -24.27 -10.17
CA TYR A 60 -6.22 -24.18 -8.79
C TYR A 60 -6.71 -25.53 -8.25
N LYS A 61 -7.43 -26.30 -9.08
CA LYS A 61 -7.88 -27.65 -8.74
C LYS A 61 -6.72 -28.66 -8.67
N SER A 62 -5.80 -28.63 -9.63
CA SER A 62 -4.69 -29.60 -9.66
C SER A 62 -3.73 -29.43 -8.51
N GLU A 63 -3.50 -28.18 -8.10
CA GLU A 63 -2.60 -27.82 -6.99
C GLU A 63 -3.29 -27.84 -5.62
N GLY A 64 -4.62 -28.02 -5.55
CA GLY A 64 -5.37 -27.99 -4.29
C GLY A 64 -5.38 -26.62 -3.61
N TRP A 65 -5.32 -25.54 -4.40
CA TRP A 65 -5.29 -24.16 -3.89
C TRP A 65 -6.65 -23.68 -3.40
N ILE A 66 -7.74 -24.24 -3.93
CA ILE A 66 -9.11 -23.92 -3.49
C ILE A 66 -9.30 -24.29 -2.02
N GLU A 67 -8.72 -25.40 -1.57
CA GLU A 67 -8.84 -25.88 -0.20
C GLU A 67 -7.79 -25.31 0.75
N SER A 68 -6.64 -24.89 0.23
CA SER A 68 -5.50 -24.44 1.04
C SER A 68 -5.41 -22.93 1.24
N MET A 69 -6.05 -22.13 0.38
CA MET A 69 -6.06 -20.67 0.50
C MET A 69 -7.23 -20.16 1.37
N PRO A 70 -7.04 -19.08 2.15
CA PRO A 70 -8.13 -18.44 2.87
C PRO A 70 -9.22 -17.91 1.92
N GLN A 71 -10.49 -18.01 2.32
CA GLN A 71 -11.62 -17.60 1.48
C GLN A 71 -11.50 -16.16 0.96
N GLY A 72 -11.12 -15.20 1.80
CA GLY A 72 -10.97 -13.81 1.37
C GLY A 72 -9.88 -13.60 0.30
N VAL A 73 -8.87 -14.48 0.24
CA VAL A 73 -7.85 -14.48 -0.83
C VAL A 73 -8.44 -15.04 -2.12
N LEU A 74 -9.18 -16.14 -2.02
CA LEU A 74 -9.91 -16.73 -3.15
C LEU A 74 -10.91 -15.74 -3.75
N ASP A 75 -11.62 -14.99 -2.90
CA ASP A 75 -12.63 -14.02 -3.33
C ASP A 75 -12.00 -12.94 -4.22
N ILE A 76 -10.87 -12.36 -3.81
CA ILE A 76 -10.23 -11.25 -4.56
C ILE A 76 -9.54 -11.69 -5.85
N VAL A 77 -9.18 -12.96 -6.01
CA VAL A 77 -8.60 -13.49 -7.27
C VAL A 77 -9.65 -14.16 -8.17
N SER A 78 -10.91 -14.17 -7.75
CA SER A 78 -12.01 -14.81 -8.49
C SER A 78 -12.95 -13.80 -9.15
N TYR A 79 -13.51 -14.19 -10.29
CA TYR A 79 -14.57 -13.45 -10.97
C TYR A 79 -15.40 -14.39 -11.84
N GLN A 80 -16.72 -14.28 -11.77
CA GLN A 80 -17.67 -15.12 -12.52
C GLN A 80 -17.45 -16.65 -12.37
N GLY A 81 -16.94 -17.10 -11.23
CA GLY A 81 -16.74 -18.52 -10.92
C GLY A 81 -15.39 -19.09 -11.34
N ASP A 82 -14.51 -18.28 -11.94
CA ASP A 82 -13.14 -18.65 -12.29
C ASP A 82 -12.10 -17.88 -11.45
N TYR A 83 -10.90 -18.43 -11.34
CA TYR A 83 -9.74 -17.79 -10.73
C TYR A 83 -8.81 -17.21 -11.80
N TRP A 84 -8.29 -16.00 -11.58
CA TRP A 84 -7.66 -15.21 -12.64
C TRP A 84 -6.20 -14.82 -12.40
N SER A 85 -5.69 -15.07 -11.19
CA SER A 85 -4.28 -14.88 -10.85
C SER A 85 -3.89 -15.79 -9.69
N VAL A 86 -2.58 -15.93 -9.44
CA VAL A 86 -2.02 -16.67 -8.30
C VAL A 86 -1.42 -15.66 -7.31
N PRO A 87 -1.98 -15.51 -6.10
CA PRO A 87 -1.46 -14.59 -5.10
C PRO A 87 -0.14 -15.12 -4.53
N VAL A 88 0.86 -14.26 -4.41
CA VAL A 88 2.20 -14.63 -3.90
C VAL A 88 2.47 -14.11 -2.48
N ASN A 89 1.65 -13.17 -2.01
CA ASN A 89 1.75 -12.59 -0.67
C ASN A 89 0.40 -12.04 -0.20
N ILE A 90 0.35 -11.62 1.06
CA ILE A 90 -0.67 -10.73 1.61
C ILE A 90 0.08 -9.62 2.34
N HIS A 91 -0.03 -8.41 1.80
CA HIS A 91 0.54 -7.20 2.39
C HIS A 91 -0.49 -6.50 3.26
N ARG A 92 -0.02 -5.95 4.39
CA ARG A 92 -0.74 -4.93 5.15
C ARG A 92 -0.34 -3.54 4.65
N SER A 93 -1.29 -2.82 4.06
CA SER A 93 -1.08 -1.44 3.59
C SER A 93 -0.96 -0.44 4.75
N ASN A 94 -1.85 -0.55 5.74
CA ASN A 94 -2.01 0.44 6.80
C ASN A 94 -1.03 0.21 7.96
N VAL A 95 0.23 0.62 7.80
CA VAL A 95 1.25 0.58 8.85
C VAL A 95 1.89 1.95 9.06
N LEU A 96 1.95 2.41 10.31
CA LEU A 96 2.74 3.55 10.75
C LEU A 96 4.10 3.05 11.22
N TRP A 97 5.14 3.27 10.42
CA TRP A 97 6.53 3.03 10.77
C TRP A 97 7.10 4.21 11.53
N PHE A 98 7.92 3.93 12.55
CA PHE A 98 8.61 4.98 13.29
C PHE A 98 10.02 4.57 13.70
N ASN A 99 10.91 5.55 13.86
CA ASN A 99 12.25 5.33 14.41
C ASN A 99 12.18 5.23 15.95
N LYS A 100 12.64 4.11 16.53
CA LYS A 100 12.53 3.88 17.99
C LYS A 100 13.44 4.81 18.78
N SER A 101 14.67 5.05 18.35
CA SER A 101 15.58 5.97 19.06
C SER A 101 15.03 7.39 19.18
N ILE A 102 14.37 7.91 18.14
CA ILE A 102 13.68 9.21 18.19
C ILE A 102 12.56 9.16 19.22
N PHE A 103 11.71 8.13 19.16
CA PHE A 103 10.57 7.98 20.07
C PHE A 103 11.02 7.85 21.53
N ASP A 104 12.03 7.04 21.80
CA ASP A 104 12.60 6.86 23.13
C ASP A 104 13.26 8.15 23.65
N LYS A 105 14.03 8.84 22.80
CA LYS A 105 14.71 10.09 23.15
C LYS A 105 13.74 11.19 23.57
N TYR A 106 12.60 11.29 22.89
CA TYR A 106 11.57 12.30 23.18
C TYR A 106 10.42 11.77 24.05
N LYS A 107 10.47 10.50 24.47
CA LYS A 107 9.43 9.82 25.27
C LYS A 107 8.05 9.84 24.61
N ILE A 108 8.03 9.69 23.30
CA ILE A 108 6.83 9.69 22.47
C ILE A 108 6.29 8.27 22.38
N THR A 109 4.97 8.14 22.48
CA THR A 109 4.25 6.90 22.15
C THR A 109 3.65 7.02 20.75
N PRO A 110 3.60 5.93 19.94
CA PRO A 110 2.90 5.93 18.65
C PRO A 110 1.46 6.45 18.78
N PRO A 111 1.05 7.44 17.96
CA PRO A 111 -0.26 8.05 18.07
C PRO A 111 -1.36 7.09 17.62
N SER A 112 -2.36 6.85 18.46
CA SER A 112 -3.51 5.99 18.11
C SER A 112 -4.69 6.78 17.51
N THR A 113 -4.65 8.12 17.56
CA THR A 113 -5.69 9.01 16.99
C THR A 113 -5.08 10.16 16.21
N PHE A 114 -5.84 10.76 15.28
CA PHE A 114 -5.32 11.87 14.45
C PHE A 114 -4.94 13.08 15.29
N ASN A 115 -5.65 13.34 16.39
CA ASN A 115 -5.29 14.42 17.31
C ASN A 115 -3.91 14.17 17.95
N GLN A 116 -3.69 12.96 18.48
CA GLN A 116 -2.38 12.58 19.01
C GLN A 116 -1.29 12.62 17.94
N PHE A 117 -1.61 12.24 16.69
CA PHE A 117 -0.68 12.33 15.58
C PHE A 117 -0.23 13.78 15.35
N PHE A 118 -1.15 14.74 15.39
CA PHE A 118 -0.79 16.15 15.25
C PHE A 118 -0.01 16.68 16.46
N ASP A 119 -0.35 16.26 17.68
CA ASP A 119 0.41 16.64 18.88
C ASP A 119 1.86 16.14 18.82
N VAL A 120 2.06 14.88 18.42
CA VAL A 120 3.38 14.29 18.17
C VAL A 120 4.11 15.04 17.06
N CYS A 121 3.41 15.41 15.99
CA CYS A 121 4.01 16.17 14.90
C CYS A 121 4.52 17.55 15.34
N GLU A 122 3.74 18.28 16.14
CA GLU A 122 4.14 19.58 16.68
C GLU A 122 5.33 19.45 17.64
N GLU A 123 5.32 18.44 18.51
CA GLU A 123 6.44 18.19 19.42
C GLU A 123 7.73 17.94 18.65
N LEU A 124 7.74 17.00 17.70
CA LEU A 124 8.93 16.66 16.91
C LEU A 124 9.42 17.83 16.06
N LYS A 125 8.50 18.58 15.44
CA LYS A 125 8.82 19.78 14.67
C LYS A 125 9.51 20.84 15.55
N SER A 126 9.07 21.02 16.79
CA SER A 126 9.73 21.93 17.75
C SER A 126 11.16 21.51 18.12
N LYS A 127 11.51 20.22 17.90
CA LYS A 127 12.86 19.67 18.11
C LYS A 127 13.71 19.63 16.84
N GLY A 128 13.20 20.12 15.71
CA GLY A 128 13.90 20.10 14.42
C GLY A 128 13.96 18.72 13.77
N VAL A 129 13.10 17.78 14.18
CA VAL A 129 12.95 16.46 13.54
C VAL A 129 11.79 16.55 12.57
N ALA A 130 11.93 16.01 11.35
CA ALA A 130 10.82 15.92 10.40
C ALA A 130 9.76 14.95 10.97
N PRO A 131 8.56 15.43 11.34
CA PRO A 131 7.62 14.60 12.08
C PRO A 131 7.03 13.48 11.23
N PHE A 132 6.67 13.78 9.98
CA PHE A 132 6.05 12.85 9.05
C PHE A 132 6.75 12.91 7.71
N VAL A 133 7.13 11.77 7.17
CA VAL A 133 7.94 11.69 5.94
C VAL A 133 7.15 10.96 4.86
N MET A 134 7.19 11.52 3.66
CA MET A 134 6.60 10.94 2.45
C MET A 134 7.49 11.27 1.25
N GLY A 135 7.63 10.31 0.33
CA GLY A 135 8.09 10.56 -1.03
C GLY A 135 6.87 10.57 -1.93
N THR A 136 6.76 11.53 -2.85
CA THR A 136 5.59 11.67 -3.73
C THR A 136 5.96 11.70 -5.21
N THR A 137 7.19 11.33 -5.57
CA THR A 137 7.60 11.25 -6.98
C THR A 137 6.85 10.14 -7.73
N GLY A 138 6.47 9.05 -7.04
CA GLY A 138 5.71 7.95 -7.63
C GLY A 138 4.21 8.25 -7.84
N GLY A 139 3.68 9.29 -7.18
CA GLY A 139 2.30 9.75 -7.26
C GLY A 139 1.27 8.90 -6.51
N TRP A 140 1.59 7.65 -6.19
CA TRP A 140 0.69 6.70 -5.50
C TRP A 140 0.75 6.83 -3.98
N GLU A 141 1.86 7.33 -3.43
CA GLU A 141 2.13 7.37 -1.99
C GLU A 141 1.12 8.27 -1.25
N ALA A 142 0.70 9.37 -1.89
CA ALA A 142 -0.35 10.24 -1.36
C ALA A 142 -1.69 9.49 -1.26
N GLY A 143 -2.02 8.66 -2.27
CA GLY A 143 -3.19 7.79 -2.25
C GLY A 143 -3.11 6.73 -1.14
N HIS A 144 -1.94 6.10 -0.98
CA HIS A 144 -1.66 5.11 0.07
C HIS A 144 -1.87 5.66 1.48
N VAL A 145 -1.42 6.89 1.74
CA VAL A 145 -1.67 7.53 3.03
C VAL A 145 -3.14 7.95 3.15
N PHE A 146 -3.72 8.48 2.08
CA PHE A 146 -5.12 8.91 2.11
C PHE A 146 -6.09 7.75 2.37
N GLU A 147 -5.87 6.55 1.82
CA GLU A 147 -6.73 5.40 2.12
C GLU A 147 -6.70 5.01 3.60
N SER A 148 -5.53 5.10 4.25
CA SER A 148 -5.41 4.87 5.71
C SER A 148 -6.13 5.94 6.52
N VAL A 149 -6.12 7.19 6.05
CA VAL A 149 -6.87 8.30 6.66
C VAL A 149 -8.37 8.09 6.51
N LEU A 150 -8.81 7.79 5.29
CA LEU A 150 -10.20 7.55 4.95
C LEU A 150 -10.77 6.38 5.75
N LEU A 151 -10.01 5.28 5.84
CA LEU A 151 -10.36 4.11 6.65
C LEU A 151 -10.46 4.46 8.14
N GLY A 152 -9.53 5.26 8.68
CA GLY A 152 -9.58 5.71 10.08
C GLY A 152 -10.71 6.69 10.41
N LYS A 153 -11.35 7.30 9.39
CA LYS A 153 -12.49 8.21 9.55
C LYS A 153 -13.84 7.52 9.36
N LEU A 154 -13.90 6.53 8.48
CA LEU A 154 -15.13 5.80 8.16
C LEU A 154 -15.30 4.51 8.97
N GLY A 155 -14.20 3.83 9.29
CA GLY A 155 -14.21 2.44 9.73
C GLY A 155 -14.46 1.47 8.57
N THR A 156 -14.26 0.17 8.82
CA THR A 156 -14.23 -0.86 7.77
C THR A 156 -15.51 -0.94 6.94
N ASN A 157 -16.69 -0.97 7.58
CA ASN A 157 -17.96 -1.18 6.87
C ASN A 157 -18.25 -0.02 5.91
N ASP A 158 -18.12 1.22 6.40
CA ASP A 158 -18.44 2.40 5.61
C ASP A 158 -17.37 2.72 4.57
N TYR A 159 -16.09 2.38 4.85
CA TYR A 159 -15.04 2.39 3.84
C TYR A 159 -15.38 1.44 2.69
N ASN A 160 -15.81 0.20 2.99
CA ASN A 160 -16.25 -0.76 1.96
C ASN A 160 -17.50 -0.26 1.22
N GLY A 161 -18.41 0.40 1.92
CA GLY A 161 -19.61 1.00 1.36
C GLY A 161 -19.34 2.07 0.29
N LEU A 162 -18.15 2.70 0.26
CA LEU A 162 -17.78 3.63 -0.80
C LEU A 162 -17.66 2.96 -2.17
N TRP A 163 -17.24 1.70 -2.20
CA TRP A 163 -17.02 0.93 -3.44
C TRP A 163 -18.31 0.31 -3.97
N THR A 164 -19.27 0.04 -3.09
CA THR A 164 -20.61 -0.48 -3.44
C THR A 164 -21.63 0.62 -3.69
N GLY A 165 -21.32 1.87 -3.30
CA GLY A 165 -22.22 3.01 -3.37
C GLY A 165 -23.20 3.13 -2.20
N GLU A 166 -23.11 2.25 -1.20
CA GLU A 166 -23.86 2.34 0.07
C GLU A 166 -23.47 3.59 0.86
N VAL A 167 -22.20 3.98 0.81
CA VAL A 167 -21.69 5.26 1.31
C VAL A 167 -21.32 6.13 0.11
N LYS A 168 -21.76 7.39 0.14
CA LYS A 168 -21.44 8.34 -0.94
C LYS A 168 -20.09 9.00 -0.68
N TRP A 169 -19.33 9.22 -1.74
CA TRP A 169 -18.12 10.04 -1.70
C TRP A 169 -18.36 11.50 -1.24
N SER A 170 -19.61 11.95 -1.25
CA SER A 170 -20.04 13.26 -0.72
C SER A 170 -20.40 13.24 0.78
N ASP A 171 -20.21 12.12 1.49
CA ASP A 171 -20.40 12.03 2.94
C ASP A 171 -19.43 12.99 3.65
N SER A 172 -19.91 13.70 4.68
CA SER A 172 -19.10 14.70 5.39
C SER A 172 -17.82 14.12 6.03
N ARG A 173 -17.81 12.82 6.35
CA ARG A 173 -16.62 12.13 6.87
C ARG A 173 -15.54 11.94 5.81
N VAL A 174 -15.91 11.86 4.54
CA VAL A 174 -14.93 11.86 3.42
C VAL A 174 -14.29 13.24 3.32
N THR A 175 -15.07 14.32 3.47
CA THR A 175 -14.53 15.69 3.56
C THR A 175 -13.58 15.83 4.75
N ASP A 176 -13.97 15.37 5.94
CA ASP A 176 -13.10 15.38 7.13
C ASP A 176 -11.81 14.55 6.93
N ALA A 177 -11.88 13.43 6.21
CA ALA A 177 -10.69 12.67 5.82
C ALA A 177 -9.76 13.48 4.91
N LEU A 178 -10.30 14.18 3.91
CA LEU A 178 -9.52 15.05 3.02
C LEU A 178 -8.89 16.22 3.77
N GLU A 179 -9.63 16.86 4.68
CA GLU A 179 -9.12 17.95 5.53
C GLU A 179 -8.03 17.46 6.48
N THR A 180 -8.21 16.27 7.06
CA THR A 180 -7.20 15.61 7.90
C THR A 180 -5.93 15.32 7.10
N PHE A 181 -6.07 14.76 5.89
CA PHE A 181 -4.96 14.49 4.99
C PHE A 181 -4.22 15.77 4.56
N ALA A 182 -4.96 16.83 4.22
CA ALA A 182 -4.39 18.13 3.91
C ALA A 182 -3.59 18.70 5.10
N LYS A 183 -4.11 18.55 6.33
CA LYS A 183 -3.39 18.94 7.55
C LYS A 183 -2.12 18.11 7.76
N MET A 184 -2.16 16.79 7.53
CA MET A 184 -0.96 15.94 7.56
C MET A 184 0.09 16.41 6.56
N GLY A 185 -0.33 16.90 5.39
CA GLY A 185 0.54 17.50 4.38
C GLY A 185 1.41 18.66 4.88
N SER A 186 0.95 19.41 5.89
CA SER A 186 1.71 20.52 6.49
C SER A 186 2.91 20.10 7.35
N TYR A 187 3.04 18.79 7.59
CA TYR A 187 4.10 18.18 8.40
C TYR A 187 5.13 17.40 7.57
N LEU A 188 4.95 17.35 6.24
CA LEU A 188 5.85 16.64 5.34
C LEU A 188 7.25 17.24 5.31
N ASN A 189 8.23 16.38 5.04
CA ASN A 189 9.55 16.80 4.59
C ASN A 189 9.45 17.68 3.34
N THR A 190 10.24 18.74 3.27
CA THR A 190 10.14 19.77 2.22
C THR A 190 10.51 19.29 0.82
N ASP A 191 11.29 18.22 0.73
CA ASP A 191 11.77 17.60 -0.50
C ASP A 191 10.89 16.43 -0.97
N HIS A 192 9.70 16.23 -0.37
CA HIS A 192 8.82 15.08 -0.64
C HIS A 192 8.57 14.83 -2.15
N SER A 193 8.45 15.88 -2.96
CA SER A 193 8.18 15.78 -4.39
C SER A 193 9.34 15.23 -5.23
N ALA A 194 10.55 15.21 -4.67
CA ALA A 194 11.76 14.72 -5.31
C ALA A 194 12.18 13.32 -4.84
N LEU A 195 11.44 12.70 -3.93
CA LEU A 195 11.76 11.41 -3.35
C LEU A 195 10.74 10.35 -3.75
N THR A 196 11.27 9.16 -4.01
CA THR A 196 10.53 7.89 -3.94
C THR A 196 10.22 7.52 -2.49
N TRP A 197 9.32 6.54 -2.28
CA TRP A 197 8.93 6.10 -0.94
C TRP A 197 10.13 5.62 -0.10
N ASP A 198 11.08 4.89 -0.70
CA ASP A 198 12.24 4.33 -0.02
C ASP A 198 13.31 5.41 0.22
N GLU A 199 13.49 6.36 -0.70
CA GLU A 199 14.33 7.54 -0.47
C GLU A 199 13.78 8.41 0.68
N ALA A 200 12.46 8.56 0.79
CA ALA A 200 11.83 9.19 1.94
C ALA A 200 12.04 8.36 3.22
N GLY A 201 11.92 7.03 3.15
CA GLY A 201 12.22 6.13 4.26
C GLY A 201 13.62 6.32 4.85
N GLN A 202 14.60 6.78 4.06
CA GLN A 202 15.96 7.08 4.54
C GLN A 202 16.00 8.16 5.63
N TYR A 203 14.96 9.00 5.77
CA TYR A 203 14.86 9.94 6.89
C TYR A 203 14.75 9.22 8.23
N LEU A 204 14.01 8.10 8.30
CA LEU A 204 13.89 7.28 9.51
C LEU A 204 15.24 6.63 9.83
N LEU A 205 15.94 6.10 8.83
CA LEU A 205 17.26 5.48 8.99
C LEU A 205 18.30 6.45 9.55
N LYS A 206 18.23 7.72 9.14
CA LYS A 206 19.23 8.76 9.46
C LYS A 206 18.84 9.58 10.70
N GLU A 207 17.82 9.16 11.43
CA GLU A 207 17.24 9.91 12.56
C GLU A 207 16.85 11.37 12.21
N LYS A 208 16.54 11.63 10.93
CA LYS A 208 16.12 12.96 10.44
C LYS A 208 14.61 13.10 10.41
N GLY A 209 13.89 11.98 10.30
CA GLY A 209 12.44 11.95 10.33
C GLY A 209 11.92 10.82 11.20
N ALA A 210 10.74 11.04 11.77
CA ALA A 210 10.25 10.23 12.87
C ALA A 210 9.23 9.17 12.44
N MET A 211 8.29 9.52 11.56
CA MET A 211 7.16 8.65 11.20
C MET A 211 6.94 8.60 9.68
N MET A 212 6.44 7.45 9.20
CA MET A 212 6.04 7.22 7.82
C MET A 212 4.86 6.24 7.78
N ILE A 213 3.82 6.54 6.99
CA ILE A 213 2.72 5.58 6.74
C ILE A 213 3.01 4.90 5.41
N MET A 214 3.23 3.59 5.45
CA MET A 214 3.56 2.78 4.28
C MET A 214 3.27 1.30 4.55
N GLY A 215 3.07 0.50 3.51
CA GLY A 215 2.83 -0.92 3.67
C GLY A 215 4.00 -1.70 4.25
N ASP A 216 3.74 -2.96 4.61
CA ASP A 216 4.71 -3.85 5.25
C ASP A 216 5.84 -4.37 4.36
N TRP A 217 5.81 -4.08 3.06
CA TRP A 217 7.02 -4.14 2.22
C TRP A 217 8.17 -3.28 2.76
N THR A 218 7.87 -2.23 3.53
CA THR A 218 8.87 -1.40 4.24
C THR A 218 9.71 -2.23 5.21
N ASN A 219 9.13 -3.26 5.85
CA ASN A 219 9.87 -4.17 6.72
C ASN A 219 10.94 -4.94 5.93
N GLY A 220 10.57 -5.48 4.76
CA GLY A 220 11.51 -6.17 3.86
C GLY A 220 12.63 -5.24 3.40
N TRP A 221 12.29 -3.99 3.10
CA TRP A 221 13.29 -2.97 2.75
C TRP A 221 14.23 -2.66 3.92
N PHE A 222 13.72 -2.40 5.14
CA PHE A 222 14.53 -2.17 6.33
C PHE A 222 15.51 -3.33 6.60
N MET A 223 15.04 -4.58 6.47
CA MET A 223 15.90 -5.76 6.57
C MET A 223 16.99 -5.77 5.49
N SER A 224 16.65 -5.44 4.23
CA SER A 224 17.61 -5.45 3.12
C SER A 224 18.75 -4.44 3.28
N VAL A 225 18.49 -3.33 3.96
CA VAL A 225 19.48 -2.27 4.24
C VAL A 225 20.10 -2.37 5.63
N GLY A 226 19.76 -3.43 6.39
CA GLY A 226 20.30 -3.68 7.73
C GLY A 226 19.86 -2.67 8.80
N PHE A 227 18.72 -2.02 8.61
CA PHE A 227 18.15 -1.10 9.60
C PHE A 227 17.26 -1.86 10.57
N GLU A 228 17.59 -1.87 11.86
CA GLU A 228 16.83 -2.57 12.90
C GLU A 228 16.14 -1.62 13.89
N ASP A 229 16.42 -0.32 13.81
CA ASP A 229 15.93 0.69 14.75
C ASP A 229 14.57 1.29 14.36
N TYR A 230 13.65 0.43 13.94
CA TYR A 230 12.27 0.79 13.64
C TYR A 230 11.29 0.07 14.57
N GLY A 231 10.14 0.71 14.75
CA GLY A 231 8.92 0.13 15.30
C GLY A 231 7.77 0.32 14.33
N TRP A 232 6.64 -0.30 14.64
CA TRP A 232 5.42 -0.16 13.86
C TRP A 232 4.19 -0.07 14.77
N ALA A 233 3.16 0.60 14.29
CA ALA A 233 1.84 0.65 14.88
C ALA A 233 0.77 0.72 13.78
N PRO A 234 -0.51 0.43 14.06
CA PRO A 234 -1.58 0.85 13.17
C PRO A 234 -1.57 2.38 13.00
N PRO A 235 -1.89 2.92 11.81
CA PRO A 235 -2.14 4.33 11.65
C PRO A 235 -3.24 4.83 12.60
N PRO A 236 -3.34 6.14 12.82
CA PRO A 236 -4.39 6.71 13.64
C PRO A 236 -5.79 6.18 13.32
N ASN A 237 -6.54 5.77 14.34
CA ASN A 237 -7.87 5.17 14.25
C ASN A 237 -7.97 3.86 13.43
N ASN A 238 -6.86 3.17 13.16
CA ASN A 238 -6.86 1.90 12.41
C ASN A 238 -6.65 0.66 13.30
N GLU A 239 -6.78 0.78 14.63
CA GLU A 239 -6.61 -0.33 15.58
C GLU A 239 -7.57 -1.49 15.25
N GLY A 240 -7.05 -2.73 15.21
CA GLY A 240 -7.83 -3.90 14.82
C GLY A 240 -8.21 -3.99 13.33
N ILE A 241 -7.77 -3.05 12.48
CA ILE A 241 -8.07 -3.04 11.04
C ILE A 241 -6.82 -3.47 10.24
N PHE A 242 -6.99 -4.49 9.39
CA PHE A 242 -5.99 -4.96 8.44
C PHE A 242 -6.43 -4.56 7.03
N LEU A 243 -5.80 -3.52 6.47
CA LEU A 243 -6.03 -3.13 5.08
C LEU A 243 -5.17 -4.04 4.17
N ALA A 244 -5.78 -5.11 3.69
CA ALA A 244 -5.11 -6.12 2.89
C ALA A 244 -4.96 -5.67 1.43
N LEU A 245 -3.80 -5.98 0.85
CA LEU A 245 -3.61 -6.09 -0.59
C LEU A 245 -2.76 -7.31 -0.90
N SER A 246 -2.84 -7.81 -2.12
CA SER A 246 -2.09 -9.00 -2.55
C SER A 246 -1.48 -8.74 -3.91
N ASP A 247 -0.16 -8.96 -4.00
CA ASP A 247 0.48 -9.12 -5.29
C ASP A 247 0.14 -10.51 -5.83
N SER A 248 -0.22 -10.54 -7.09
CA SER A 248 -0.54 -11.77 -7.80
C SER A 248 0.11 -11.80 -9.16
N PHE A 249 0.33 -13.01 -9.68
CA PHE A 249 0.81 -13.23 -11.03
C PHE A 249 -0.28 -13.88 -11.85
N ALA A 250 -0.47 -13.37 -13.05
CA ALA A 250 -1.49 -13.82 -13.98
C ALA A 250 -0.89 -14.02 -15.37
#